data_AF-A0A8H6MRB6-F1
#
_entry.id   AF-A0A8H6MRB6-F1
#
_cell.length_a   1.000
_cell.length_b   1.000
_cell.length_c   1.000
_cell.angle_alpha   90.00
_cell.angle_beta   90.00
_cell.angle_gamma   90.00
#
_symmetry.space_group_name_H-M   'P 1'
#
loop_
_entity.id
_entity.type
_entity.pdbx_description
1 polymer ?
#
loop_
_entity_poly.entity_id
_entity_poly.type
_entity_poly.pdbx_seq_one_letter_code
_entity_poly.pdbx_strand_id
1 'polypeptide(L)'
;MGRINLAFAEQLLNAGCSVVFADIALRPEAEATITKYPRPPKDGSPSALYHKMDQSNWVDVSATWSFALEKFGRVDLLCPGADIWYASLTSSKTETNISEH
;
A
#
# COMPACT_ATOMS: atom_id res chain seq x y z
N MET A 1 -2.06 2.33 -2.96
CA MET A 1 -0.61 2.34 -2.65
C MET A 1 -0.13 3.77 -2.44
N GLY A 2 0.52 4.09 -1.33
CA GLY A 2 1.13 5.42 -1.09
C GLY A 2 2.32 5.71 -2.02
N ARG A 3 2.66 7.00 -2.24
CA ARG A 3 3.74 7.39 -3.17
C ARG A 3 5.14 6.92 -2.73
N ILE A 4 5.40 6.89 -1.43
CA ILE A 4 6.66 6.39 -0.87
C ILE A 4 6.81 4.88 -1.16
N ASN A 5 5.77 4.10 -0.86
CA ASN A 5 5.80 2.65 -1.06
C ASN A 5 5.83 2.28 -2.55
N LEU A 6 5.20 3.08 -3.43
CA LEU A 6 5.32 2.88 -4.88
C LEU A 6 6.77 3.05 -5.34
N ALA A 7 7.45 4.13 -4.93
CA ALA A 7 8.85 4.36 -5.28
C ALA A 7 9.77 3.25 -4.73
N PHE A 8 9.50 2.77 -3.51
CA PHE A 8 10.23 1.66 -2.93
C PHE A 8 10.02 0.35 -3.73
N ALA A 9 8.77 0.03 -4.06
CA ALA A 9 8.44 -1.15 -4.86
C ALA A 9 9.08 -1.09 -6.26
N GLU A 10 9.15 0.07 -6.89
CA GLU A 10 9.84 0.27 -8.17
C GLU A 10 11.34 -0.02 -8.06
N GLN A 11 12.01 0.41 -6.99
CA GLN A 11 13.42 0.09 -6.76
C GLN A 11 13.64 -1.42 -6.59
N LEU A 12 12.78 -2.10 -5.84
CA LEU A 12 12.85 -3.55 -5.67
C LEU A 12 12.67 -4.29 -7.01
N LEU A 13 11.67 -3.89 -7.80
CA LEU A 13 11.42 -4.47 -9.12
C LEU A 13 12.60 -4.25 -10.07
N ASN A 14 13.20 -3.06 -10.06
CA ASN A 14 14.39 -2.75 -10.86
C ASN A 14 15.63 -3.54 -10.41
N ALA A 15 15.72 -3.90 -9.13
CA ALA A 15 16.78 -4.77 -8.59
C ALA A 15 16.53 -6.26 -8.90
N GLY A 16 15.45 -6.60 -9.60
CA GLY A 16 15.11 -7.98 -9.97
C GLY A 16 14.27 -8.73 -8.93
N CYS A 17 13.77 -8.05 -7.89
CA CYS A 17 12.88 -8.65 -6.92
C CYS A 17 11.45 -8.71 -7.45
N SER A 18 10.69 -9.72 -7.04
CA SER A 18 9.23 -9.75 -7.29
C SER A 18 8.48 -9.12 -6.11
N VAL A 19 7.39 -8.41 -6.41
CA VAL A 19 6.65 -7.60 -5.42
C VAL A 19 5.16 -7.89 -5.49
N VAL A 20 4.54 -8.10 -4.33
CA VAL A 20 3.08 -8.03 -4.16
C VAL A 20 2.72 -6.64 -3.67
N PHE A 21 1.90 -5.93 -4.43
CA PHE A 21 1.22 -4.71 -4.02
C PHE A 21 -0.04 -5.12 -3.27
N ALA A 22 -0.05 -4.91 -1.96
CA ALA A 22 -1.19 -5.21 -1.11
C ALA A 22 -1.82 -3.91 -0.61
N ASP A 23 -2.96 -3.54 -1.18
CA ASP A 23 -3.63 -2.28 -0.87
C ASP A 23 -5.14 -2.38 -1.13
N ILE A 24 -5.93 -1.47 -0.55
CA ILE A 24 -7.38 -1.43 -0.74
C ILE A 24 -7.72 -1.06 -2.19
N ALA A 25 -6.90 -0.19 -2.79
CA ALA A 25 -7.02 0.22 -4.18
C ALA A 25 -5.66 0.55 -4.79
N LEU A 26 -5.52 0.22 -6.08
CA LEU A 26 -4.43 0.74 -6.88
C LEU A 26 -4.73 2.17 -7.32
N ARG A 27 -3.69 2.98 -7.29
CA ARG A 27 -3.70 4.27 -7.98
C ARG A 27 -3.22 4.06 -9.41
N PRO A 28 -3.57 4.95 -10.36
CA PRO A 28 -3.15 4.82 -11.76
C PRO A 28 -1.64 4.65 -11.93
N GLU A 29 -0.84 5.32 -11.11
CA GLU A 29 0.62 5.21 -11.17
C GLU A 29 1.11 3.78 -10.82
N ALA A 30 0.48 3.14 -9.83
CA ALA A 30 0.80 1.77 -9.44
C ALA A 30 0.30 0.74 -10.45
N GLU A 31 -0.88 0.96 -11.05
CA GLU A 31 -1.39 0.11 -12.14
C GLU A 31 -0.46 0.14 -13.36
N ALA A 32 0.04 1.32 -13.72
CA ALA A 32 1.01 1.49 -14.79
C ALA A 32 2.30 0.73 -14.50
N THR A 33 2.80 0.78 -13.25
CA THR A 33 3.98 0.01 -12.85
C THR A 33 3.73 -1.48 -12.90
N ILE A 34 2.63 -1.98 -12.32
CA ILE A 34 2.27 -3.41 -12.37
C ILE A 34 2.16 -3.91 -13.81
N THR A 35 1.59 -3.12 -14.72
CA THR A 35 1.41 -3.50 -16.14
C THR A 35 2.73 -3.69 -16.91
N LYS A 36 3.83 -3.08 -16.45
CA LYS A 36 5.16 -3.26 -17.07
C LYS A 36 5.79 -4.63 -16.81
N TYR A 37 5.34 -5.34 -15.77
CA TYR A 37 5.96 -6.59 -15.35
C TYR A 37 5.11 -7.81 -15.75
N PRO A 38 5.76 -8.93 -16.11
CA PRO A 38 5.06 -10.12 -16.59
C PRO A 38 4.17 -10.75 -15.51
N ARG A 39 3.00 -11.22 -15.97
CA ARG A 39 2.04 -12.05 -15.20
C ARG A 39 1.60 -13.23 -16.09
N PRO A 40 1.76 -14.49 -15.66
CA PRO A 40 2.30 -14.95 -14.37
C PRO A 40 3.82 -14.70 -14.23
N PRO A 41 4.38 -14.84 -13.01
CA PRO A 41 5.83 -14.78 -12.79
C PRO A 41 6.54 -15.75 -13.75
N LYS A 42 7.60 -15.28 -14.42
CA LYS A 42 8.46 -16.11 -15.26
C LYS A 42 9.77 -16.35 -14.54
N ASP A 43 10.33 -17.55 -14.70
CA ASP A 43 11.61 -17.89 -14.08
C ASP A 43 12.70 -16.87 -14.43
N GLY A 44 13.35 -16.35 -13.40
CA GLY A 44 14.43 -15.37 -13.52
C GLY A 44 14.00 -13.93 -13.85
N SER A 45 12.69 -13.63 -13.95
CA SER A 45 12.19 -12.27 -14.19
C SER A 45 11.39 -11.73 -13.00
N PRO A 46 11.56 -10.46 -12.61
CA PRO A 46 10.74 -9.85 -11.58
C PRO A 46 9.27 -9.79 -12.02
N SER A 47 8.36 -10.00 -11.07
CA SER A 47 6.92 -9.89 -11.28
C SER A 47 6.29 -8.92 -10.28
N ALA A 48 5.28 -8.19 -10.75
CA ALA A 48 4.47 -7.30 -9.95
C ALA A 48 3.02 -7.83 -9.93
N LEU A 49 2.54 -8.20 -8.74
CA LEU A 49 1.20 -8.70 -8.52
C LEU A 49 0.42 -7.76 -7.63
N TYR A 50 -0.90 -7.68 -7.82
CA TYR A 50 -1.78 -6.94 -6.92
C TYR A 50 -2.68 -7.91 -6.16
N HIS A 51 -2.81 -7.66 -4.86
CA HIS A 51 -3.77 -8.31 -4.02
C HIS A 51 -4.53 -7.25 -3.23
N LYS A 52 -5.86 -7.23 -3.33
CA LYS A 52 -6.66 -6.28 -2.56
C LYS A 52 -6.55 -6.62 -1.08
N MET A 53 -6.15 -5.67 -0.25
CA MET A 53 -5.96 -5.88 1.19
C MET A 53 -6.25 -4.62 2.00
N ASP A 54 -7.04 -4.77 3.06
CA ASP A 54 -7.20 -3.76 4.11
C ASP A 54 -6.30 -4.11 5.30
N GLN A 55 -5.34 -3.22 5.61
CA GLN A 55 -4.37 -3.45 6.69
C GLN A 55 -5.02 -3.46 8.08
N SER A 56 -6.23 -2.89 8.22
CA SER A 56 -7.00 -2.95 9.47
C SER A 56 -7.70 -4.30 9.68
N ASN A 57 -7.80 -5.13 8.62
CA ASN A 57 -8.44 -6.42 8.64
C ASN A 57 -7.42 -7.57 8.64
N TRP A 58 -7.31 -8.27 9.77
CA TRP A 58 -6.39 -9.40 9.93
C TRP A 58 -6.62 -10.58 8.98
N VAL A 59 -7.87 -10.78 8.53
CA VAL A 59 -8.19 -11.83 7.56
C VAL A 59 -7.55 -11.50 6.22
N ASP A 60 -7.61 -10.23 5.79
CA ASP A 60 -7.05 -9.79 4.51
C ASP A 60 -5.51 -9.83 4.53
N VAL A 61 -4.91 -9.49 5.67
CA VAL A 61 -3.45 -9.62 5.88
C VAL A 61 -3.01 -11.08 5.76
N SER A 62 -3.73 -11.99 6.42
CA SER A 62 -3.42 -13.43 6.40
C SER A 62 -3.61 -14.04 5.01
N ALA A 63 -4.65 -13.60 4.29
CA ALA A 63 -4.91 -14.01 2.91
C ALA A 63 -3.80 -13.52 1.96
N THR A 64 -3.33 -12.28 2.15
CA THR A 64 -2.23 -11.71 1.37
C THR A 64 -0.92 -12.46 1.60
N TRP A 65 -0.64 -12.86 2.84
CA TRP A 65 0.53 -13.68 3.16
C TRP A 65 0.49 -15.03 2.44
N SER A 66 -0.66 -15.72 2.54
CA SER A 66 -0.89 -17.00 1.85
C SER A 66 -0.75 -16.84 0.33
N PHE A 67 -1.31 -15.78 -0.24
CA PHE A 67 -1.18 -15.45 -1.67
C PHE A 67 0.29 -15.24 -2.08
N ALA A 68 1.07 -14.51 -1.30
CA ALA A 68 2.48 -14.28 -1.59
C ALA A 68 3.29 -15.59 -1.57
N LEU A 69 3.03 -16.46 -0.58
CA LEU A 69 3.64 -17.79 -0.50
C LEU A 69 3.22 -18.69 -1.65
N GLU A 70 1.95 -18.65 -2.07
CA GLU A 70 1.47 -19.43 -3.22
C GLU A 70 2.15 -19.00 -4.52
N LYS A 71 2.35 -17.69 -4.72
CA LYS A 71 2.90 -17.16 -5.98
C LYS A 71 4.42 -17.19 -6.07
N PHE A 72 5.11 -16.99 -4.95
CA PHE A 72 6.57 -16.86 -4.92
C PHE A 72 7.29 -17.91 -4.07
N GLY A 73 6.56 -18.74 -3.33
CA GLY A 73 7.12 -19.80 -2.47
C GLY A 73 7.72 -19.30 -1.15
N ARG A 74 8.07 -18.01 -1.07
CA ARG A 74 8.62 -17.37 0.13
C ARG A 74 8.35 -15.87 0.14
N VAL A 75 8.53 -15.26 1.32
CA VAL A 75 8.51 -13.81 1.49
C VAL A 75 9.84 -13.40 2.11
N ASP A 76 10.62 -12.62 1.36
CA ASP A 76 11.96 -12.15 1.80
C ASP A 76 11.88 -10.84 2.59
N LEU A 77 10.91 -9.98 2.26
CA LEU A 77 10.75 -8.65 2.86
C LEU A 77 9.28 -8.27 2.98
N LEU A 78 8.91 -7.64 4.09
CA LEU A 78 7.61 -7.04 4.33
C LEU A 78 7.78 -5.54 4.60
N CYS A 79 7.00 -4.70 3.92
CA CYS A 79 7.01 -3.25 4.10
C CYS A 79 5.59 -2.77 4.47
N PRO A 80 5.27 -2.63 5.77
CA PRO A 80 3.99 -2.05 6.19
C PRO A 80 4.07 -0.53 6.06
N GLY A 81 3.37 0.02 5.07
CA GLY A 81 3.44 1.45 4.79
C GLY A 81 2.09 2.13 4.55
N ALA A 82 0.98 1.50 4.91
CA ALA A 82 -0.30 2.20 4.95
C ALA A 82 -0.34 3.09 6.20
N ASP A 83 -0.82 4.32 6.03
CA ASP A 83 -0.91 5.31 7.10
C ASP A 83 -2.21 6.12 6.94
N ILE A 84 -2.75 6.62 8.05
CA ILE A 84 -3.95 7.46 8.10
C ILE A 84 -3.57 8.76 8.81
N TRP A 85 -3.68 9.88 8.09
CA TRP A 85 -3.51 11.21 8.67
C TRP A 85 -4.87 11.83 9.03
N TYR A 86 -5.02 12.31 10.27
CA TYR A 86 -6.19 13.08 10.72
C TYR A 86 -5.76 14.43 11.28
N ALA A 87 -6.29 15.53 10.72
CA ALA A 87 -6.13 16.86 11.27
C ALA A 87 -7.41 17.26 12.03
N SER A 88 -7.35 17.29 13.36
CA SER A 88 -8.43 17.87 14.17
C SER A 88 -8.29 19.39 14.18
N LEU A 89 -9.13 20.09 13.41
CA LEU A 89 -9.26 21.54 13.53
C LEU A 89 -10.38 21.87 14.52
N THR A 90 -10.06 21.92 15.81
CA THR A 90 -10.94 22.59 16.77
C THR A 90 -10.65 24.09 16.73
N SER A 91 -11.41 24.84 15.93
CA SER A 91 -11.45 26.30 16.11
C SER A 91 -12.39 26.63 17.27
N SER A 92 -11.86 26.88 18.47
CA SER A 92 -12.63 27.57 19.50
C SER A 92 -12.70 29.06 19.14
N LYS A 93 -13.83 29.50 18.57
CA LYS A 93 -14.21 30.91 18.56
C LYS A 93 -15.71 31.04 18.82
N THR A 94 -16.06 31.50 20.02
CA THR A 94 -16.83 32.74 20.28
C THR A 94 -17.10 32.85 21.78
N GLU A 95 -16.28 33.61 22.50
CA GLU A 95 -16.74 34.34 23.69
C GLU A 95 -17.18 35.72 23.19
N THR A 96 -18.49 35.88 22.98
CA THR A 96 -19.08 37.21 22.76
C THR A 96 -19.37 37.79 24.14
N ASN A 97 -18.60 38.82 24.49
CA ASN A 97 -18.91 39.74 25.58
C ASN A 97 -20.36 40.24 25.44
N ILE A 98 -21.17 40.04 26.48
CA ILE A 98 -22.34 40.90 26.74
C ILE A 98 -22.12 41.48 28.13
N SER A 99 -21.58 42.70 28.17
CA SER A 99 -21.81 43.64 29.26
C SER A 99 -23.12 44.35 28.97
N GLU A 100 -24.11 44.24 29.85
CA GLU A 100 -25.20 45.22 29.92
C GLU A 100 -25.45 45.62 31.38
N HIS A 101 -25.68 46.92 31.51
CA HIS A 101 -25.88 47.71 32.72
C HIS A 101 -27.21 47.41 33.43
#